data_AF-A0A498JF73-F1
#
_entry.id   AF-A0A498JF73-F1
#
_cell.length_a   1.000
_cell.length_b   1.000
_cell.length_c   1.000
_cell.angle_alpha   90.00
_cell.angle_beta   90.00
_cell.angle_gamma   90.00
#
_symmetry.space_group_name_H-M   'P 1'
#
loop_
_entity.id
_entity.type
_entity.pdbx_description
1 polymer ?
#
loop_
_entity_poly.entity_id
_entity_poly.type
_entity_poly.pdbx_seq_one_letter_code
_entity_poly.pdbx_strand_id
1 'polypeptide(L)'
;MVSSSASTSLMISPRKLRSDLYSYSYQDDSETPLVVNVLASLIERNMARNQRIAKNCSSPWYMSKDMKKTRIFECHETPDLTIQSYLERIFRYTRAGPSVYVVAYVYIDRFCQNNPAFKINVTNVHRLLITTIMVASKYVEDMNYRNSYFARVGGFTTNELNKLELEFLFLMGFKLHVNVSVFESYCCHLEREVSIGGGYHIESTLRCAEEIKRRQNEERRYNQFAGVLL
;
A
#
# COMPACT_ATOMS: atom_id res chain seq x y z
N MET A 1 11.04 44.61 -5.21
CA MET A 1 11.61 43.46 -5.92
C MET A 1 11.03 42.20 -5.30
N VAL A 2 10.07 41.59 -5.97
CA VAL A 2 9.43 40.34 -5.52
C VAL A 2 10.17 39.19 -6.18
N SER A 3 10.88 38.39 -5.40
CA SER A 3 11.58 37.20 -5.87
C SER A 3 10.69 35.99 -5.59
N SER A 4 10.06 35.48 -6.64
CA SER A 4 9.41 34.18 -6.70
C SER A 4 10.46 33.08 -6.80
N SER A 5 10.44 32.09 -5.90
CA SER A 5 11.22 30.85 -6.05
C SER A 5 10.26 29.66 -6.13
N ALA A 6 10.28 29.06 -7.32
CA ALA A 6 9.43 28.01 -7.85
C ALA A 6 9.28 26.75 -6.97
N SER A 7 8.04 26.28 -6.89
CA SER A 7 7.66 24.94 -6.43
C SER A 7 8.18 23.89 -7.42
N THR A 8 9.17 23.09 -7.00
CA THR A 8 9.69 21.96 -7.77
C THR A 8 8.69 20.81 -7.75
N SER A 9 8.08 20.55 -8.90
CA SER A 9 7.25 19.37 -9.15
C SER A 9 8.14 18.13 -9.27
N LEU A 10 8.13 17.27 -8.24
CA LEU A 10 8.85 16.01 -8.26
C LEU A 10 8.24 15.09 -9.34
N MET A 11 8.98 14.83 -10.42
CA MET A 11 8.61 13.88 -11.47
C MET A 11 8.96 12.44 -11.02
N ILE A 12 7.96 11.57 -11.00
CA ILE A 12 7.80 10.26 -10.35
C ILE A 12 7.70 9.13 -11.42
N SER A 13 8.81 8.64 -11.99
CA SER A 13 8.72 7.56 -13.01
C SER A 13 8.48 6.16 -12.38
N PRO A 14 7.69 5.26 -13.01
CA PRO A 14 7.50 3.86 -12.62
C PRO A 14 8.80 3.05 -12.48
N ARG A 15 9.87 3.44 -13.19
CA ARG A 15 11.20 2.84 -13.02
C ARG A 15 11.77 3.11 -11.63
N LYS A 16 11.44 4.26 -11.03
CA LYS A 16 11.86 4.65 -9.68
C LYS A 16 11.22 3.74 -8.63
N LEU A 17 9.94 3.38 -8.74
CA LEU A 17 9.29 2.47 -7.78
C LEU A 17 9.91 1.06 -7.77
N ARG A 18 10.16 0.46 -8.95
CA ARG A 18 10.78 -0.86 -9.03
C ARG A 18 12.26 -0.83 -8.61
N SER A 19 12.97 0.24 -8.96
CA SER A 19 14.32 0.48 -8.47
C SER A 19 14.33 0.63 -6.94
N ASP A 20 13.46 1.47 -6.38
CA ASP A 20 13.33 1.66 -4.93
C ASP A 20 12.95 0.36 -4.22
N LEU A 21 12.14 -0.50 -4.82
CA LEU A 21 11.71 -1.77 -4.21
C LEU A 21 12.84 -2.81 -4.12
N TYR A 22 13.71 -2.87 -5.13
CA TYR A 22 14.76 -3.89 -5.26
C TYR A 22 16.20 -3.37 -5.02
N SER A 23 16.39 -2.04 -5.00
CA SER A 23 17.68 -1.35 -4.80
C SER A 23 17.70 -0.50 -3.54
N TYR A 24 16.70 -0.61 -2.65
CA TYR A 24 16.68 0.13 -1.38
C TYR A 24 17.93 -0.21 -0.57
N SER A 25 18.85 0.73 -0.49
CA SER A 25 19.91 0.69 0.51
C SER A 25 19.40 1.47 1.73
N TYR A 26 19.57 0.92 2.92
CA TYR A 26 19.24 1.61 4.19
C TYR A 26 20.04 2.92 4.41
N GLN A 27 20.92 3.28 3.47
CA GLN A 27 21.90 4.35 3.53
C GLN A 27 21.54 5.58 2.68
N ASP A 28 20.49 5.55 1.85
CA ASP A 28 20.10 6.71 1.04
C ASP A 28 19.11 7.61 1.82
N ASP A 29 19.64 8.64 2.47
CA ASP A 29 18.87 9.69 3.14
C ASP A 29 18.29 10.64 2.08
N SER A 30 16.98 10.63 1.81
CA SER A 30 16.18 11.89 1.76
C SER A 30 14.73 11.76 1.24
N GLU A 31 14.33 10.75 0.45
CA GLU A 31 12.98 10.74 -0.15
C GLU A 31 12.09 9.62 0.38
N THR A 32 10.87 9.97 0.81
CA THR A 32 9.81 9.00 1.14
C THR A 32 9.52 8.14 -0.09
N PRO A 33 9.57 6.80 -0.01
CA PRO A 33 9.30 5.92 -1.13
C PRO A 33 7.92 6.18 -1.71
N LEU A 34 7.84 6.17 -3.03
CA LEU A 34 6.60 6.46 -3.76
C LEU A 34 5.42 5.57 -3.33
N VAL A 35 5.70 4.33 -2.95
CA VAL A 35 4.68 3.39 -2.45
C VAL A 35 3.91 3.94 -1.25
N VAL A 36 4.56 4.70 -0.36
CA VAL A 36 3.92 5.31 0.82
C VAL A 36 2.82 6.29 0.38
N ASN A 37 3.14 7.17 -0.57
CA ASN A 37 2.21 8.18 -1.09
C ASN A 37 1.06 7.54 -1.87
N VAL A 38 1.36 6.50 -2.66
CA VAL A 38 0.36 5.76 -3.43
C VAL A 38 -0.63 5.06 -2.50
N LEU A 39 -0.13 4.41 -1.44
CA LEU A 39 -0.98 3.77 -0.43
C LEU A 39 -1.84 4.79 0.31
N ALA A 40 -1.30 5.95 0.67
CA ALA A 40 -2.08 7.03 1.28
C ALA A 40 -3.26 7.40 0.38
N SER A 41 -3.00 7.70 -0.89
CA SER A 41 -4.03 8.06 -1.87
C SER A 41 -5.07 6.95 -2.08
N LEU A 42 -4.65 5.69 -2.15
CA LEU A 42 -5.55 4.54 -2.32
C LEU A 42 -6.47 4.36 -1.11
N ILE A 43 -5.93 4.49 0.10
CA ILE A 43 -6.70 4.35 1.33
C ILE A 43 -7.68 5.50 1.48
N GLU A 44 -7.27 6.74 1.19
CA GLU A 44 -8.17 7.91 1.20
C GLU A 44 -9.30 7.77 0.17
N ARG A 45 -9.00 7.32 -1.06
CA ARG A 45 -10.03 7.03 -2.08
C ARG A 45 -10.98 5.93 -1.63
N ASN A 46 -10.47 4.87 -1.00
CA ASN A 46 -11.28 3.78 -0.45
C ASN A 46 -12.22 4.29 0.64
N MET A 47 -11.70 5.09 1.57
CA MET A 47 -12.49 5.72 2.65
C MET A 47 -13.58 6.63 2.10
N ALA A 48 -13.26 7.49 1.12
CA ALA A 48 -14.24 8.35 0.48
C ALA A 48 -15.36 7.54 -0.21
N ARG A 49 -15.02 6.40 -0.83
CA ARG A 49 -15.99 5.47 -1.41
C ARG A 49 -16.85 4.82 -0.32
N ASN A 50 -16.26 4.32 0.76
CA ASN A 50 -16.98 3.69 1.87
C ASN A 50 -17.95 4.67 2.54
N GLN A 51 -17.55 5.94 2.72
CA GLN A 51 -18.42 6.99 3.27
C GLN A 51 -19.64 7.24 2.39
N ARG A 52 -19.49 7.24 1.05
CA ARG A 52 -20.64 7.38 0.12
C ARG A 52 -21.59 6.18 0.22
N ILE A 53 -21.06 4.97 0.32
CA ILE A 53 -21.87 3.75 0.46
C ILE A 53 -22.65 3.77 1.79
N ALA A 54 -22.00 4.17 2.88
CA ALA A 54 -22.65 4.27 4.19
C ALA A 54 -23.81 5.28 4.20
N LYS A 55 -23.70 6.41 3.49
CA LYS A 55 -24.77 7.41 3.37
C LYS A 55 -25.98 6.90 2.57
N ASN A 56 -25.79 5.95 1.67
CA ASN A 56 -26.83 5.45 0.76
C ASN A 56 -27.57 4.21 1.31
N CYS A 57 -27.08 3.58 2.38
CA CYS A 57 -27.67 2.36 2.93
C CYS A 57 -28.14 2.57 4.37
N SER A 58 -29.41 2.99 4.53
CA SER A 58 -30.12 3.01 5.80
C SER A 58 -30.67 1.62 6.12
N SER A 59 -29.81 0.69 6.53
CA SER A 59 -30.28 -0.60 7.05
C SER A 59 -29.45 -1.01 8.26
N PRO A 60 -30.06 -1.25 9.43
CA PRO A 60 -29.37 -1.78 10.60
C PRO A 60 -28.92 -3.23 10.33
N TRP A 61 -27.64 -3.43 10.06
CA TRP A 61 -27.09 -4.77 9.87
C TRP A 61 -27.06 -5.51 11.22
N TYR A 62 -27.64 -6.71 11.22
CA TYR A 62 -27.68 -7.65 12.34
C TYR A 62 -26.28 -7.87 12.94
N MET A 63 -26.11 -7.59 14.23
CA MET A 63 -24.82 -7.59 14.90
C MET A 63 -24.24 -9.00 15.04
N SER A 64 -23.38 -9.39 14.10
CA SER A 64 -22.64 -10.66 14.17
C SER A 64 -21.46 -10.57 15.15
N LYS A 65 -21.09 -11.69 15.78
CA LYS A 65 -20.00 -11.79 16.77
C LYS A 65 -18.65 -11.30 16.20
N ASP A 66 -18.40 -11.51 14.91
CA ASP A 66 -17.17 -11.06 14.22
C ASP A 66 -17.07 -9.53 14.14
N MET A 67 -18.21 -8.84 14.08
CA MET A 67 -18.25 -7.37 14.08
C MET A 67 -17.79 -6.77 15.43
N LYS A 68 -17.86 -7.54 16.54
CA LYS A 68 -17.33 -7.09 17.83
C LYS A 68 -15.79 -7.10 17.86
N LYS A 69 -15.16 -8.05 17.16
CA LYS A 69 -13.68 -8.15 17.13
C LYS A 69 -13.06 -7.05 16.30
N THR A 70 -13.66 -6.72 15.16
CA THR A 70 -13.15 -5.66 14.28
C THR A 70 -13.25 -4.26 14.88
N ARG A 71 -14.08 -4.05 15.92
CA ARG A 71 -14.18 -2.79 16.66
C ARG A 71 -12.93 -2.41 17.44
N ILE A 72 -12.01 -3.35 17.69
CA ILE A 72 -10.76 -3.01 18.37
C ILE A 72 -9.92 -1.98 17.59
N PHE A 73 -10.11 -1.95 16.26
CA PHE A 73 -9.48 -0.98 15.39
C PHE A 73 -10.18 0.39 15.43
N GLU A 74 -11.39 0.53 15.98
CA GLU A 74 -12.06 1.83 16.08
C GLU A 74 -11.42 2.69 17.18
N CYS A 75 -11.06 3.92 16.84
CA CYS A 75 -10.61 4.92 17.79
C CYS A 75 -11.78 5.81 18.25
N HIS A 76 -11.80 6.16 19.53
CA HIS A 76 -12.80 7.08 20.10
C HIS A 76 -12.51 8.55 19.72
N GLU A 77 -11.24 8.87 19.44
CA GLU A 77 -10.79 10.21 19.06
C GLU A 77 -9.98 10.10 17.76
N THR A 78 -10.44 10.77 16.70
CA THR A 78 -9.74 10.74 15.40
C THR A 78 -8.50 11.61 15.49
N PRO A 79 -7.30 11.07 15.21
CA PRO A 79 -6.09 11.89 15.17
C PRO A 79 -6.23 13.00 14.14
N ASP A 80 -5.83 14.22 14.49
CA ASP A 80 -5.72 15.34 13.54
C ASP A 80 -4.44 15.19 12.70
N LEU A 81 -4.38 14.09 11.95
CA LEU A 81 -3.26 13.72 11.11
C LEU A 81 -3.75 12.99 9.86
N THR A 82 -3.38 13.52 8.70
CA THR A 82 -3.72 12.91 7.40
C THR A 82 -3.07 11.54 7.26
N ILE A 83 -3.62 10.70 6.38
CA ILE A 83 -3.10 9.34 6.15
C ILE A 83 -1.69 9.40 5.58
N GLN A 84 -1.44 10.34 4.66
CA GLN A 84 -0.13 10.59 4.11
C GLN A 84 0.89 10.94 5.20
N SER A 85 0.61 11.97 6.02
CA SER A 85 1.53 12.39 7.09
C SER A 85 1.76 11.29 8.12
N TYR A 86 0.77 10.43 8.36
CA TYR A 86 0.92 9.28 9.25
C TYR A 86 1.84 8.20 8.67
N LEU A 87 1.66 7.84 7.39
CA LEU A 87 2.52 6.87 6.72
C LEU A 87 3.96 7.38 6.56
N GLU A 88 4.14 8.66 6.23
CA GLU A 88 5.45 9.32 6.20
C GLU A 88 6.14 9.30 7.57
N ARG A 89 5.38 9.57 8.65
CA ARG A 89 5.88 9.45 10.01
C ARG A 89 6.34 8.02 10.32
N ILE A 90 5.55 7.01 9.97
CA ILE A 90 5.93 5.62 10.18
C ILE A 90 7.23 5.33 9.43
N PHE A 91 7.30 5.64 8.14
CA PHE A 91 8.50 5.44 7.33
C PHE A 91 9.74 6.14 7.90
N ARG A 92 9.61 7.41 8.28
CA ARG A 92 10.71 8.21 8.81
C ARG A 92 11.37 7.57 10.03
N TYR A 93 10.59 6.97 10.92
CA TYR A 93 11.10 6.39 12.15
C TYR A 93 11.43 4.90 12.05
N THR A 94 10.69 4.12 11.26
CA THR A 94 10.96 2.67 11.13
C THR A 94 11.93 2.35 10.01
N ARG A 95 12.07 3.22 8.99
CA ARG A 95 12.83 2.96 7.76
C ARG A 95 12.51 1.60 7.12
N ALA A 96 11.27 1.12 7.29
CA ALA A 96 10.83 -0.16 6.75
C ALA A 96 11.00 -0.16 5.23
N GLY A 97 11.45 -1.28 4.67
CA GLY A 97 11.66 -1.40 3.23
C GLY A 97 10.37 -1.18 2.42
N PRO A 98 10.42 -0.67 1.19
CA PRO A 98 9.21 -0.47 0.36
C PRO A 98 8.38 -1.75 0.16
N SER A 99 9.02 -2.93 0.21
CA SER A 99 8.36 -4.24 0.13
C SER A 99 7.40 -4.50 1.29
N VAL A 100 7.72 -4.00 2.49
CA VAL A 100 6.86 -4.08 3.68
C VAL A 100 5.53 -3.38 3.42
N TYR A 101 5.54 -2.22 2.76
CA TYR A 101 4.34 -1.46 2.46
C TYR A 101 3.45 -2.16 1.43
N VAL A 102 4.05 -2.80 0.42
CA VAL A 102 3.29 -3.63 -0.54
C VAL A 102 2.63 -4.80 0.18
N VAL A 103 3.38 -5.52 1.04
CA VAL A 103 2.83 -6.64 1.82
C VAL A 103 1.75 -6.16 2.80
N ALA A 104 1.94 -5.03 3.45
CA ALA A 104 0.92 -4.42 4.31
C ALA A 104 -0.37 -4.11 3.53
N TYR A 105 -0.27 -3.67 2.28
CA TYR A 105 -1.43 -3.45 1.43
C TYR A 105 -2.15 -4.76 1.06
N VAL A 106 -1.40 -5.83 0.74
CA VAL A 106 -1.96 -7.18 0.56
C VAL A 106 -2.72 -7.62 1.82
N TYR A 107 -2.17 -7.35 3.00
CA TYR A 107 -2.79 -7.67 4.28
C TYR A 107 -4.08 -6.89 4.52
N ILE A 108 -4.12 -5.60 4.20
CA ILE A 108 -5.33 -4.78 4.30
C ILE A 108 -6.44 -5.32 3.39
N ASP A 109 -6.10 -5.66 2.14
CA ASP A 109 -7.07 -6.18 1.17
C ASP A 109 -7.63 -7.54 1.62
N ARG A 110 -6.77 -8.49 2.00
CA ARG A 110 -7.18 -9.78 2.58
C ARG A 110 -8.01 -9.63 3.85
N PHE A 111 -7.66 -8.68 4.73
CA PHE A 111 -8.40 -8.41 5.95
C PHE A 111 -9.83 -7.96 5.65
N CYS A 112 -10.00 -7.07 4.67
CA CYS A 112 -11.32 -6.59 4.24
C CYS A 112 -12.14 -7.69 3.56
N GLN A 113 -11.51 -8.59 2.81
CA GLN A 113 -12.16 -9.73 2.17
C GLN A 113 -12.65 -10.77 3.20
N ASN A 114 -11.81 -11.06 4.21
CA ASN A 114 -12.15 -11.99 5.28
C ASN A 114 -13.21 -11.43 6.25
N ASN A 115 -13.35 -10.11 6.32
CA ASN A 115 -14.27 -9.42 7.23
C ASN A 115 -15.19 -8.47 6.45
N PRO A 116 -16.22 -8.96 5.73
CA PRO A 116 -17.06 -8.12 4.85
C PRO A 116 -17.79 -6.98 5.57
N ALA A 117 -18.08 -7.15 6.86
CA ALA A 117 -18.70 -6.15 7.72
C ALA A 117 -17.75 -5.00 8.10
N PHE A 118 -16.43 -5.21 8.04
CA PHE A 118 -15.46 -4.18 8.30
C PHE A 118 -15.31 -3.25 7.09
N LYS A 119 -15.37 -1.95 7.33
CA LYS A 119 -15.12 -0.91 6.33
C LYS A 119 -14.10 0.06 6.87
N ILE A 120 -13.10 0.39 6.05
CA ILE A 120 -12.07 1.37 6.40
C ILE A 120 -12.73 2.75 6.49
N ASN A 121 -12.53 3.43 7.60
CA ASN A 121 -13.07 4.74 7.91
C ASN A 121 -12.03 5.59 8.68
N VAL A 122 -12.38 6.85 8.96
CA VAL A 122 -11.47 7.80 9.63
C VAL A 122 -11.14 7.42 11.07
N THR A 123 -11.97 6.61 11.74
CA THR A 123 -11.75 6.21 13.13
C THR A 123 -10.86 4.96 13.24
N ASN A 124 -10.81 4.12 12.21
CA ASN A 124 -10.09 2.84 12.27
C ASN A 124 -8.81 2.78 11.46
N VAL A 125 -8.64 3.66 10.49
CA VAL A 125 -7.55 3.60 9.51
C VAL A 125 -6.16 3.69 10.16
N HIS A 126 -5.93 4.59 11.12
CA HIS A 126 -4.60 4.72 11.75
C HIS A 126 -4.20 3.47 12.53
N ARG A 127 -5.14 2.91 13.32
CA ARG A 127 -4.93 1.66 14.06
C ARG A 127 -4.69 0.48 13.12
N LEU A 128 -5.44 0.40 12.02
CA LEU A 128 -5.25 -0.63 11.00
C LEU A 128 -3.86 -0.52 10.35
N LEU A 129 -3.47 0.68 9.91
CA LEU A 129 -2.21 0.94 9.21
C LEU A 129 -0.97 0.59 10.02
N ILE A 130 -0.87 1.08 11.26
CA ILE A 130 0.31 0.78 12.09
C ILE A 130 0.42 -0.73 12.35
N THR A 131 -0.72 -1.39 12.55
CA THR A 131 -0.77 -2.82 12.87
C THR A 131 -0.36 -3.65 11.66
N THR A 132 -0.89 -3.35 10.46
CA THR A 132 -0.56 -4.09 9.24
C THR A 132 0.89 -3.87 8.82
N ILE A 133 1.41 -2.64 8.92
CA ILE A 133 2.81 -2.33 8.60
C ILE A 133 3.75 -3.01 9.59
N MET A 134 3.45 -2.97 10.89
CA MET A 134 4.26 -3.66 11.90
C MET A 134 4.31 -5.17 11.66
N VAL A 135 3.14 -5.80 11.44
CA VAL A 135 3.07 -7.25 11.18
C VAL A 135 3.77 -7.62 9.87
N ALA A 136 3.66 -6.79 8.83
CA ALA A 136 4.40 -6.98 7.59
C ALA A 136 5.92 -6.85 7.78
N SER A 137 6.39 -5.83 8.50
CA SER A 137 7.82 -5.64 8.80
C SER A 137 8.39 -6.84 9.53
N LYS A 138 7.70 -7.32 10.58
CA LYS A 138 8.09 -8.53 11.32
C LYS A 138 8.13 -9.80 10.49
N TYR A 139 7.34 -9.88 9.42
CA TYR A 139 7.26 -11.07 8.57
C TYR A 139 8.27 -11.04 7.42
N VAL A 140 8.54 -9.85 6.87
CA VAL A 140 9.34 -9.68 5.65
C VAL A 140 10.80 -9.37 5.96
N GLU A 141 11.09 -8.63 7.04
CA GLU A 141 12.43 -8.17 7.37
C GLU A 141 13.08 -9.09 8.42
N ASP A 142 14.34 -9.47 8.20
CA ASP A 142 15.12 -10.27 9.14
C ASP A 142 15.38 -9.52 10.47
N MET A 143 15.53 -8.19 10.38
CA MET A 143 15.75 -7.29 11.51
C MET A 143 14.56 -6.37 11.66
N ASN A 144 13.81 -6.47 12.76
CA ASN A 144 12.65 -5.62 13.03
C ASN A 144 12.67 -5.01 14.43
N TYR A 145 11.85 -3.97 14.61
CA TYR A 145 11.66 -3.32 15.90
C TYR A 145 10.62 -4.01 16.79
N ARG A 146 10.81 -3.90 18.10
CA ARG A 146 9.82 -4.36 19.09
C ARG A 146 8.53 -3.55 18.99
N ASN A 147 7.41 -4.12 19.43
CA ASN A 147 6.10 -3.45 19.48
C ASN A 147 6.13 -2.13 20.25
N SER A 148 6.92 -2.04 21.32
CA SER A 148 7.05 -0.80 22.09
C SER A 148 7.59 0.36 21.24
N TYR A 149 8.42 0.08 20.25
CA TYR A 149 8.91 1.08 19.31
C TYR A 149 7.82 1.49 18.31
N PHE A 150 7.16 0.52 17.66
CA PHE A 150 6.04 0.81 16.76
C PHE A 150 4.90 1.54 17.47
N ALA A 151 4.64 1.23 18.74
CA ALA A 151 3.63 1.92 19.56
C ALA A 151 3.98 3.40 19.75
N ARG A 152 5.24 3.70 20.09
CA ARG A 152 5.73 5.09 20.21
C ARG A 152 5.65 5.84 18.87
N VAL A 153 6.04 5.20 17.77
CA VAL A 153 5.94 5.79 16.43
C VAL A 153 4.48 6.07 16.07
N GLY A 154 3.59 5.12 16.32
CA GLY A 154 2.16 5.22 16.00
C GLY A 154 1.34 6.08 16.94
N GLY A 155 1.86 6.45 18.12
CA GLY A 155 1.14 7.24 19.13
C GLY A 155 0.26 6.40 20.07
N PHE A 156 0.58 5.12 20.25
CA PHE A 156 -0.18 4.18 21.09
C PHE A 156 0.62 3.73 22.31
N THR A 157 -0.08 3.20 23.31
CA THR A 157 0.59 2.43 24.35
C THR A 157 1.01 1.07 23.80
N THR A 158 2.12 0.51 24.33
CA THR A 158 2.58 -0.83 23.95
C THR A 158 1.49 -1.89 24.14
N ASN A 159 0.70 -1.78 25.21
CA ASN A 159 -0.38 -2.72 25.50
C ASN A 159 -1.49 -2.67 24.46
N GLU A 160 -1.88 -1.48 23.99
CA GLU A 160 -2.85 -1.34 22.91
C GLU A 160 -2.35 -1.97 21.62
N LEU A 161 -1.10 -1.67 21.22
CA LEU A 161 -0.56 -2.21 19.98
C LEU A 161 -0.39 -3.73 20.04
N ASN A 162 -0.03 -4.29 21.19
CA ASN A 162 0.01 -5.75 21.40
C ASN A 162 -1.36 -6.39 21.20
N LYS A 163 -2.44 -5.77 21.70
CA LYS A 163 -3.81 -6.28 21.51
C LYS A 163 -4.24 -6.17 20.04
N LEU A 164 -3.92 -5.06 19.39
CA LEU A 164 -4.20 -4.86 17.97
C LEU A 164 -3.50 -5.92 17.11
N GLU A 165 -2.23 -6.19 17.39
CA GLU A 165 -1.47 -7.25 16.71
C GLU A 165 -2.14 -8.61 16.87
N LEU A 166 -2.44 -8.99 18.11
CA LEU A 166 -3.01 -10.31 18.40
C LEU A 166 -4.36 -10.51 17.71
N GLU A 167 -5.27 -9.53 17.82
CA GLU A 167 -6.57 -9.59 17.14
C GLU A 167 -6.43 -9.58 15.62
N PHE A 168 -5.50 -8.79 15.07
CA PHE A 168 -5.22 -8.79 13.64
C PHE A 168 -4.81 -10.19 13.15
N LEU A 169 -3.88 -10.86 13.86
CA LEU A 169 -3.41 -12.19 13.51
C LEU A 169 -4.54 -13.24 13.56
N PHE A 170 -5.40 -13.18 14.57
CA PHE A 170 -6.57 -14.07 14.68
C PHE A 170 -7.59 -13.83 13.56
N LEU A 171 -7.90 -12.57 13.25
CA LEU A 171 -8.83 -12.22 12.16
C LEU A 171 -8.27 -12.57 10.77
N MET A 172 -6.95 -12.64 10.63
CA MET A 172 -6.26 -13.14 9.44
C MET A 172 -6.12 -14.67 9.41
N GLY A 173 -6.48 -15.36 10.49
CA GLY A 173 -6.23 -16.80 10.65
C GLY A 173 -4.76 -17.19 10.46
N PHE A 174 -3.84 -16.29 10.84
CA PHE A 174 -2.39 -16.44 10.67
C PHE A 174 -1.92 -16.67 9.21
N LYS A 175 -2.75 -16.35 8.21
CA LYS A 175 -2.41 -16.48 6.77
C LYS A 175 -1.61 -15.29 6.25
N LEU A 176 -0.38 -15.14 6.76
CA LEU A 176 0.52 -14.04 6.42
C LEU A 176 1.36 -14.29 5.16
N HIS A 177 1.53 -15.55 4.74
CA HIS A 177 2.37 -15.83 3.57
C HIS A 177 1.86 -15.14 2.29
N VAL A 178 2.77 -14.45 1.59
CA VAL A 178 2.51 -13.81 0.30
C VAL A 178 3.43 -14.46 -0.73
N ASN A 179 2.84 -15.15 -1.70
CA ASN A 179 3.58 -15.72 -2.83
C ASN A 179 4.20 -14.60 -3.68
N VAL A 180 5.33 -14.89 -4.32
CA VAL A 180 6.01 -13.95 -5.22
C VAL A 180 5.07 -13.45 -6.33
N SER A 181 4.31 -14.35 -6.95
CA SER A 181 3.34 -13.99 -8.01
C SER A 181 2.25 -13.03 -7.51
N VAL A 182 1.81 -13.20 -6.26
CA VAL A 182 0.84 -12.29 -5.63
C VAL A 182 1.50 -10.95 -5.38
N PHE A 183 2.69 -10.94 -4.78
CA PHE A 183 3.45 -9.73 -4.54
C PHE A 183 3.66 -8.91 -5.83
N GLU A 184 4.14 -9.55 -6.89
CA GLU A 184 4.33 -8.92 -8.21
C GLU A 184 3.02 -8.37 -8.79
N SER A 185 1.92 -9.11 -8.65
CA SER A 185 0.60 -8.63 -9.08
C SER A 185 0.18 -7.36 -8.35
N TYR A 186 0.44 -7.26 -7.05
CA TYR A 186 0.13 -6.04 -6.28
C TYR A 186 1.10 -4.90 -6.62
N CYS A 187 2.37 -5.16 -6.88
CA CYS A 187 3.30 -4.15 -7.41
C CYS A 187 2.77 -3.57 -8.73
N CYS A 188 2.40 -4.42 -9.69
CA CYS A 188 1.83 -3.97 -10.96
C CYS A 188 0.51 -3.22 -10.78
N HIS A 189 -0.33 -3.62 -9.82
CA HIS A 189 -1.55 -2.89 -9.49
C HIS A 189 -1.24 -1.47 -8.98
N LEU A 190 -0.32 -1.35 -8.03
CA LEU A 190 0.08 -0.06 -7.46
C LEU A 190 0.69 0.85 -8.53
N GLU A 191 1.55 0.32 -9.42
CA GLU A 191 2.11 1.05 -10.57
C GLU A 191 1.03 1.64 -11.50
N ARG A 192 -0.05 0.88 -11.76
CA ARG A 192 -1.18 1.37 -12.57
C ARG A 192 -1.95 2.47 -11.87
N GLU A 193 -2.17 2.34 -10.56
CA GLU A 193 -2.87 3.35 -9.77
C GLU A 193 -2.10 4.68 -9.74
N VAL A 194 -0.77 4.63 -9.74
CA VAL A 194 0.09 5.83 -9.94
C VAL A 194 -0.16 6.48 -11.29
N SER A 195 -0.40 5.68 -12.33
CA SER A 195 -0.59 6.16 -13.71
C SER A 195 -1.93 6.88 -13.93
N ILE A 196 -2.95 6.58 -13.12
CA ILE A 196 -4.31 7.14 -13.21
C ILE A 196 -4.42 8.43 -12.37
N GLY A 197 -3.60 8.59 -11.33
CA GLY A 197 -3.60 9.74 -10.41
C GLY A 197 -2.99 11.04 -10.93
N GLY A 198 -2.71 11.16 -12.23
CA GLY A 198 -2.19 12.38 -12.86
C GLY A 198 -0.65 12.44 -12.90
N GLY A 199 -0.06 12.04 -14.03
CA GLY A 199 1.35 12.32 -14.33
C GLY A 199 2.04 11.43 -15.37
N TYR A 200 1.57 10.20 -15.65
CA TYR A 200 2.35 9.19 -16.39
C TYR A 200 1.70 8.61 -17.64
N HIS A 201 0.76 9.31 -18.28
CA HIS A 201 0.18 8.83 -19.54
C HIS A 201 1.18 8.73 -20.71
N ILE A 202 2.38 9.34 -20.59
CA ILE A 202 3.40 9.30 -21.64
C ILE A 202 4.20 7.97 -21.60
N GLU A 203 4.56 7.46 -20.42
CA GLU A 203 5.45 6.29 -20.32
C GLU A 203 4.72 4.96 -20.58
N SER A 204 3.44 4.84 -20.20
CA SER A 204 2.62 3.65 -20.51
C SER A 204 2.27 3.53 -21.99
N THR A 205 2.08 4.67 -22.69
CA THR A 205 1.88 4.68 -24.15
C THR A 205 3.17 4.27 -24.86
N LEU A 206 4.33 4.70 -24.36
CA LEU A 206 5.64 4.28 -24.87
C LEU A 206 5.93 2.80 -24.61
N ARG A 207 5.59 2.25 -23.42
CA ARG A 207 5.72 0.81 -23.15
C ARG A 207 4.81 -0.04 -24.02
N CYS A 208 3.54 0.37 -24.18
CA CYS A 208 2.61 -0.33 -25.07
C CYS A 208 3.13 -0.30 -26.51
N ALA A 209 3.67 0.84 -26.97
CA ALA A 209 4.30 0.96 -28.29
C ALA A 209 5.57 0.11 -28.44
N GLU A 210 6.44 0.04 -27.42
CA GLU A 210 7.64 -0.81 -27.41
C GLU A 210 7.30 -2.30 -27.42
N GLU A 211 6.27 -2.71 -26.68
CA GLU A 211 5.83 -4.10 -26.58
C GLU A 211 5.11 -4.58 -27.84
N ILE A 212 4.33 -3.70 -28.50
CA ILE A 212 3.78 -3.94 -29.84
C ILE A 212 4.91 -4.05 -30.88
N LYS A 213 5.94 -3.18 -30.80
CA LYS A 213 7.10 -3.23 -31.72
C LYS A 213 7.93 -4.50 -31.52
N ARG A 214 8.04 -5.01 -30.29
CA ARG A 214 8.72 -6.27 -29.97
C ARG A 214 7.98 -7.47 -30.55
N ARG A 215 6.65 -7.53 -30.38
CA ARG A 215 5.78 -8.59 -30.95
C ARG A 215 5.82 -8.61 -32.48
N GLN A 216 5.76 -7.44 -33.13
CA GLN A 216 5.87 -7.35 -34.59
C GLN A 216 7.24 -7.81 -35.11
N ASN A 217 8.32 -7.57 -34.37
CA ASN A 217 9.66 -8.04 -34.74
C ASN A 217 9.83 -9.56 -34.55
N GLU A 218 9.19 -10.14 -33.55
CA GLU A 218 9.17 -11.59 -33.33
C GLU A 218 8.34 -12.33 -34.38
N GLU A 219 7.17 -11.80 -34.77
CA GLU A 219 6.37 -12.34 -35.88
C GLU A 219 7.10 -12.24 -37.23
N ARG A 220 7.82 -11.14 -37.49
CA ARG A 220 8.65 -11.01 -38.70
C ARG A 220 9.79 -12.02 -38.74
N ARG A 221 10.47 -12.25 -37.61
CA ARG A 221 11.50 -13.29 -37.51
C ARG A 221 10.89 -14.67 -37.76
N TYR A 222 9.75 -14.99 -37.14
CA TYR A 222 9.09 -16.28 -37.31
C TYR A 222 8.69 -16.54 -38.77
N ASN A 223 8.10 -15.55 -39.44
CA ASN A 223 7.71 -15.65 -40.85
C ASN A 223 8.92 -15.73 -41.80
N GLN A 224 10.05 -15.10 -41.45
CA GLN A 224 11.28 -15.20 -42.22
C GLN A 224 11.97 -16.57 -42.08
N PHE A 225 11.85 -17.22 -40.91
CA PHE A 225 12.31 -18.61 -40.71
C PHE A 225 11.38 -19.64 -41.36
N ALA A 226 10.06 -19.39 -41.36
CA ALA A 226 9.08 -20.27 -42.01
C ALA A 226 9.19 -20.27 -43.54
N GLY A 227 9.62 -19.15 -44.16
CA GLY A 227 9.81 -19.05 -45.61
C GLY A 227 11.12 -19.66 -46.16
N VAL A 228 12.03 -20.13 -45.30
CA VAL A 228 13.30 -20.76 -45.70
C VAL A 228 13.24 -22.29 -45.60
N LEU A 229 12.13 -22.85 -45.09
CA LEU A 229 11.95 -24.30 -44.87
C LEU A 229 10.90 -24.95 -45.80
N LEU A 230 10.58 -24.32 -46.93
CA LEU A 230 9.81 -24.87 -48.06
C LEU A 230 10.62 -24.71 -49.35
#